data_AF-A0A933G1U6-F1
#
_entry.id   AF-A0A933G1U6-F1
#
_cell.length_a   1.000
_cell.length_b   1.000
_cell.length_c   1.000
_cell.angle_alpha   90.00
_cell.angle_beta   90.00
_cell.angle_gamma   90.00
#
_symmetry.space_group_name_H-M   'P 1'
#
loop_
_entity.id
_entity.type
_entity.pdbx_description
1 polymer ?
#
loop_
_entity_poly.entity_id
_entity_poly.type
_entity_poly.pdbx_seq_one_letter_code
_entity_poly.pdbx_strand_id
1 'polypeptide(L)' 'VVDEAVRGSGYGELLLRHALEEARRAGCYKLSLTSNKQRQDAHRFYQRLGFRATHEGFRVEL' A
#
# COMPACT_ATOMS: atom_id res chain seq x y z
N VAL A 1 3.92 -7.33 6.14
CA VAL A 1 2.56 -7.58 6.66
C VAL A 1 2.56 -7.16 8.13
N VAL A 2 1.50 -6.51 8.62
CA VAL A 2 1.37 -6.15 10.05
C VAL A 2 0.46 -7.20 10.72
N ASP A 3 0.92 -7.71 11.85
CA ASP A 3 0.17 -8.68 12.66
C ASP A 3 -1.19 -8.11 13.07
N GLU A 4 -2.21 -8.96 13.08
CA GLU A 4 -3.58 -8.55 13.38
C GLU A 4 -3.73 -7.96 14.77
N ALA A 5 -3.00 -8.48 15.77
CA ALA A 5 -3.04 -8.02 17.16
C ALA A 5 -2.59 -6.56 17.32
N VAL A 6 -1.84 -6.01 16.35
CA VAL A 6 -1.28 -4.64 16.42
C VAL A 6 -1.73 -3.76 15.24
N ARG A 7 -2.77 -4.18 14.51
CA ARG A 7 -3.39 -3.33 13.48
C ARG A 7 -4.04 -2.11 14.13
N GLY A 8 -4.00 -0.98 13.43
CA GLY A 8 -4.51 0.29 13.95
C GLY A 8 -3.54 1.04 14.88
N SER A 9 -2.44 0.42 15.32
CA SER A 9 -1.43 1.03 16.19
C SER A 9 -0.38 1.88 15.44
N GLY A 10 -0.61 2.20 14.16
CA GLY A 10 0.29 3.07 13.37
C GLY A 10 1.49 2.38 12.71
N TYR A 11 1.83 1.13 13.06
CA TYR A 11 2.99 0.43 12.50
C TYR A 11 2.96 0.29 10.97
N GLY A 12 1.79 0.07 10.38
CA GLY A 12 1.67 -0.01 8.93
C GLY A 12 2.08 1.28 8.23
N GLU A 13 1.70 2.43 8.80
CA GLU A 13 2.07 3.75 8.27
C GLU A 13 3.57 3.99 8.42
N LEU A 14 4.14 3.66 9.58
CA LEU A 14 5.58 3.77 9.82
C LEU A 14 6.39 2.98 8.78
N LEU A 15 6.00 1.72 8.54
CA LEU A 15 6.64 0.85 7.56
C LEU A 15 6.57 1.42 6.15
N LEU A 16 5.40 1.92 5.72
CA LEU A 16 5.25 2.48 4.37
C LEU A 16 5.98 3.81 4.20
N ARG A 17 6.00 4.68 5.21
CA ARG A 17 6.78 5.93 5.16
C ARG A 17 8.27 5.64 5.01
N HIS A 18 8.78 4.69 5.80
CA HIS A 18 10.16 4.25 5.66
C HIS A 18 10.45 3.69 4.26
N ALA A 19 9.57 2.81 3.73
CA ALA A 19 9.74 2.29 2.38
C ALA A 19 9.73 3.39 1.29
N LEU A 20 8.90 4.43 1.43
CA LEU A 20 8.88 5.58 0.53
C LEU A 20 10.17 6.40 0.62
N GLU A 21 10.72 6.58 1.81
CA GLU A 21 12.00 7.27 2.01
C GLU A 21 13.16 6.49 1.38
N GLU A 22 13.23 5.18 1.62
CA GLU A 22 14.26 4.32 1.01
C GLU A 22 14.16 4.31 -0.51
N ALA A 23 12.95 4.22 -1.07
CA ALA A 23 12.74 4.33 -2.51
C ALA A 23 13.24 5.67 -3.06
N ARG A 24 12.97 6.79 -2.37
CA ARG A 24 13.49 8.11 -2.77
C ARG A 24 15.01 8.17 -2.71
N ARG A 25 15.63 7.63 -1.66
CA ARG A 25 17.10 7.57 -1.52
C ARG A 25 17.75 6.74 -2.62
N ALA A 26 17.08 5.68 -3.07
CA ALA A 26 17.51 4.84 -4.18
C ALA A 26 17.27 5.49 -5.56
N GLY A 27 16.74 6.71 -5.64
CA GLY A 27 16.43 7.38 -6.91
C GLY A 27 15.20 6.82 -7.63
N CYS A 28 14.36 6.04 -6.95
CA CYS A 28 13.11 5.54 -7.52
C CYS A 28 12.12 6.69 -7.73
N TYR A 29 11.62 6.83 -8.94
CA TYR A 29 10.64 7.88 -9.28
C TYR A 29 9.19 7.49 -8.92
N LYS A 30 8.92 6.22 -8.59
CA LYS A 30 7.59 5.74 -8.19
C LYS A 30 7.65 4.53 -7.27
N LEU A 31 6.62 4.37 -6.45
CA LEU A 31 6.30 3.14 -5.71
C LEU A 31 4.88 2.72 -6.10
N SER A 32 4.68 1.45 -6.45
CA SER A 32 3.38 0.92 -6.86
C SER A 32 3.06 -0.36 -6.10
N LEU A 33 1.77 -0.57 -5.84
CA LEU A 33 1.25 -1.76 -5.19
C LEU A 33 -0.06 -2.18 -5.86
N THR A 34 -0.37 -3.46 -5.78
CA THR A 34 -1.66 -4.01 -6.20
C THR A 34 -2.32 -4.63 -4.96
N SER A 35 -3.60 -4.35 -4.77
CA SER A 35 -4.40 -4.93 -3.70
C SER A 35 -5.70 -5.46 -4.28
N ASN A 36 -6.15 -6.61 -3.76
CA ASN A 36 -7.43 -7.19 -4.16
C ASN A 36 -8.57 -6.20 -3.86
N LYS A 37 -9.53 -6.05 -4.81
CA LYS A 37 -10.70 -5.18 -4.72
C LYS A 37 -11.52 -5.36 -3.43
N GLN A 38 -11.53 -6.55 -2.84
CA GLN A 38 -12.24 -6.84 -1.60
C GLN A 38 -11.61 -6.19 -0.34
N ARG A 39 -10.33 -5.79 -0.38
CA ARG A 39 -9.60 -5.24 0.77
C ARG A 39 -9.80 -3.74 0.93
N GLN A 40 -11.05 -3.32 1.13
CA GLN A 40 -11.43 -1.90 1.21
C GLN A 40 -10.66 -1.13 2.29
N ASP A 41 -10.40 -1.74 3.44
CA ASP A 41 -9.64 -1.12 4.54
C ASP A 41 -8.20 -0.82 4.13
N ALA A 42 -7.56 -1.75 3.41
CA ALA A 42 -6.23 -1.54 2.86
C ALA A 42 -6.23 -0.40 1.84
N HIS A 43 -7.26 -0.31 0.99
CA HIS A 43 -7.39 0.77 0.02
C HIS A 43 -7.50 2.15 0.69
N ARG A 44 -8.36 2.28 1.71
CA ARG A 44 -8.48 3.52 2.49
C ARG A 44 -7.16 3.87 3.17
N PHE A 45 -6.47 2.87 3.71
CA PHE A 45 -5.16 3.04 4.31
C PHE A 45 -4.11 3.57 3.32
N TYR A 46 -3.98 2.97 2.13
CA TYR A 46 -3.04 3.46 1.11
C TYR A 46 -3.41 4.86 0.59
N GLN A 47 -4.70 5.14 0.38
CA GLN A 47 -5.18 6.46 -0.05
C GLN A 47 -4.83 7.56 0.96
N ARG A 48 -4.97 7.29 2.27
CA ARG A 48 -4.55 8.23 3.34
C ARG A 48 -3.05 8.53 3.31
N LEU A 49 -2.24 7.61 2.80
CA LEU A 49 -0.80 7.78 2.62
C LEU A 49 -0.40 8.39 1.27
N GLY A 50 -1.38 8.82 0.46
CA GLY A 50 -1.16 9.52 -0.80
C GLY A 50 -1.06 8.64 -2.04
N PHE A 51 -1.29 7.32 -1.91
CA PHE A 51 -1.40 6.45 -3.07
C PHE A 51 -2.68 6.75 -3.84
N ARG A 52 -2.60 6.67 -5.18
CA ARG A 52 -3.75 6.85 -6.07
C ARG A 52 -4.00 5.56 -6.83
N ALA A 53 -5.26 5.13 -6.89
CA ALA A 53 -5.67 4.02 -7.74
C ALA A 53 -5.68 4.49 -9.19
N THR A 54 -4.65 4.13 -9.95
CA THR A 54 -4.43 4.60 -11.33
C THR A 54 -4.59 3.50 -12.37
N HIS A 55 -4.77 2.25 -11.96
CA HIS A 55 -4.81 1.08 -12.85
C HIS A 55 -5.98 0.16 -12.45
N GLU A 56 -6.63 -0.42 -13.46
CA GLU A 56 -7.62 -1.48 -13.29
C GLU A 56 -6.98 -2.86 -13.42
N GLY A 57 -7.34 -3.80 -12.54
CA GLY A 57 -6.90 -5.19 -12.61
C GLY A 57 -7.91 -6.06 -13.35
N PHE A 58 -7.42 -6.91 -14.26
CA PHE A 58 -8.21 -7.87 -15.03
C PHE A 58 -7.89 -9.31 -14.60
N ARG A 59 -8.88 -10.19 -14.60
CA ARG A 59 -8.73 -11.63 -14.31
C ARG A 59 -9.78 -12.42 -15.09
N VAL A 60 -9.42 -13.64 -15.48
CA VAL A 60 -10.34 -14.68 -15.98
C VAL A 60 -10.15 -15.93 -15.13
N GLU A 61 -11.23 -16.62 -14.79
CA GLU A 61 -11.21 -17.97 -14.23
C GLU A 61 -11.34 -18.95 -15.39
N LEU A 62 -10.54 -20.02 -15.39
CA LEU A 62 -10.53 -21.05 -16.43
C LEU A 62 -11.26 -22.29 -15.95
#